data_AF-A0A948HKC9-F1
#
_entry.id   AF-A0A948HKC9-F1
#
_cell.length_a   1.000
_cell.length_b   1.000
_cell.length_c   1.000
_cell.angle_alpha   90.00
_cell.angle_beta   90.00
_cell.angle_gamma   90.00
#
_symmetry.space_group_name_H-M   'P 1'
#
loop_
_entity.id
_entity.type
_entity.pdbx_description
1 polymer ?
#
loop_
_entity_poly.entity_id
_entity_poly.type
_entity_poly.pdbx_seq_one_letter_code
_entity_poly.pdbx_strand_id
1 'polypeptide(L)'
;MLLSSLIPDDALEDGNLAEDQSIIPGKAVTMRNGFFAFWTPNKEFGVDSVTAWKPLLLTLLKDRPPEPAARLMQSLVARGNTLELGGFDYKRLGFKRFRNFIEACADILQWEVDNAGTMLVSLRKAAAVDNKLEPSDGASRPIPGVKSDVWIAFANPDPERIRYFNRATGAVFHHRPEDAAVALNKPGPDWVRVDPVDGSVQSGWMKEFIADTDGLDEAAFPMLQLPYRTEVNADFTKALGANGKRWTKYRTHKMIEVICSWARRVGVDPSMLCPAESASSLAPVAPRAEPSPGTLSPRHRAMKLMDALTEDEISSTLIPLMASIIMVKAHR
;
A
#
# COMPACT_ATOMS: atom_id res chain seq x y z
N MET A 1 36.95 -62.92 17.31
CA MET A 1 36.30 -64.11 16.70
C MET A 1 34.95 -64.30 17.38
N LEU A 2 33.96 -64.82 16.64
CA LEU A 2 32.75 -65.56 17.08
C LEU A 2 31.99 -65.12 18.36
N LEU A 3 30.78 -64.59 18.13
CA LEU A 3 29.47 -64.96 18.72
C LEU A 3 29.33 -65.28 20.22
N SER A 4 28.46 -64.53 20.92
CA SER A 4 27.16 -64.99 21.52
C SER A 4 26.57 -63.96 22.52
N SER A 5 25.26 -63.90 22.86
CA SER A 5 24.00 -64.00 22.08
C SER A 5 22.77 -63.89 23.02
N LEU A 6 21.73 -63.11 22.63
CA LEU A 6 20.35 -63.05 23.20
C LEU A 6 20.20 -62.41 24.62
N ILE A 7 19.20 -61.60 25.03
CA ILE A 7 17.74 -61.43 24.71
C ILE A 7 16.84 -62.45 25.47
N PRO A 8 15.65 -62.12 26.06
CA PRO A 8 14.90 -60.85 26.22
C PRO A 8 14.60 -60.53 27.74
N ASP A 9 13.49 -59.98 28.31
CA ASP A 9 12.18 -59.38 27.90
C ASP A 9 11.53 -58.54 29.07
N ASP A 10 10.41 -57.82 28.80
CA ASP A 10 9.21 -57.46 29.65
C ASP A 10 9.31 -56.90 31.12
N ALA A 11 8.30 -56.21 31.72
CA ALA A 11 7.15 -55.40 31.24
C ALA A 11 6.41 -54.64 32.39
N LEU A 12 5.66 -53.57 32.03
CA LEU A 12 4.38 -53.03 32.58
C LEU A 12 4.11 -52.79 34.11
N GLU A 13 3.53 -51.59 34.38
CA GLU A 13 2.35 -51.31 35.27
C GLU A 13 2.38 -51.59 36.80
N ASP A 14 1.61 -50.93 37.68
CA ASP A 14 0.96 -49.58 37.73
C ASP A 14 0.50 -49.30 39.20
N GLY A 15 -0.02 -48.10 39.51
CA GLY A 15 -0.77 -47.78 40.75
C GLY A 15 0.01 -47.01 41.86
N ASN A 16 -0.38 -45.88 42.47
CA ASN A 16 -1.54 -44.95 42.49
C ASN A 16 -2.27 -44.87 43.88
N LEU A 17 -2.75 -43.66 44.24
CA LEU A 17 -3.54 -43.27 45.45
C LEU A 17 -2.75 -43.27 46.80
N ALA A 18 -3.06 -42.45 47.82
CA ALA A 18 -4.18 -41.52 48.03
C ALA A 18 -3.83 -40.22 48.84
N GLU A 19 -4.72 -39.24 48.70
CA GLU A 19 -5.11 -38.05 49.52
C GLU A 19 -4.44 -37.67 50.86
N ASP A 20 -4.33 -36.34 51.08
CA ASP A 20 -4.83 -35.64 52.30
C ASP A 20 -5.26 -34.19 51.93
N GLN A 21 -6.12 -33.52 52.74
CA GLN A 21 -6.74 -32.22 52.43
C GLN A 21 -6.80 -31.21 53.61
N SER A 22 -6.25 -30.00 53.42
CA SER A 22 -6.59 -28.74 54.13
C SER A 22 -5.93 -27.56 53.37
N ILE A 23 -6.58 -26.50 52.87
CA ILE A 23 -7.52 -25.50 53.46
C ILE A 23 -6.85 -24.83 54.68
N ILE A 24 -6.56 -23.52 54.76
CA ILE A 24 -7.36 -22.31 54.43
C ILE A 24 -6.46 -21.16 53.81
N PRO A 25 -6.78 -19.83 53.71
CA PRO A 25 -6.93 -19.22 52.39
C PRO A 25 -6.09 -17.96 52.06
N GLY A 26 -6.15 -17.54 50.79
CA GLY A 26 -6.72 -16.22 50.49
C GLY A 26 -5.78 -15.05 50.17
N LYS A 27 -5.59 -14.78 48.88
CA LYS A 27 -5.49 -13.42 48.33
C LYS A 27 -6.10 -13.36 46.93
N ALA A 28 -7.07 -12.48 46.73
CA ALA A 28 -7.78 -12.37 45.46
C ALA A 28 -6.95 -11.59 44.42
N VAL A 29 -6.89 -12.10 43.19
CA VAL A 29 -6.47 -11.35 42.00
C VAL A 29 -7.64 -11.36 41.03
N THR A 30 -8.18 -10.18 40.75
CA THR A 30 -9.42 -10.01 39.98
C THR A 30 -9.23 -10.35 38.51
N MET A 31 -9.68 -11.52 38.07
CA MET A 31 -9.88 -11.78 36.64
C MET A 31 -10.98 -10.85 36.11
N ARG A 32 -10.63 -9.93 35.21
CA ARG A 32 -11.61 -9.21 34.38
C ARG A 32 -11.80 -9.97 33.07
N ASN A 33 -13.00 -10.50 32.87
CA ASN A 33 -13.41 -11.08 31.60
C ASN A 33 -13.34 -10.02 30.49
N GLY A 34 -12.40 -10.19 29.56
CA GLY A 34 -12.25 -9.37 28.35
C GLY A 34 -12.62 -10.18 27.13
N PHE A 35 -13.92 -10.28 26.81
CA PHE A 35 -14.38 -10.91 25.57
C PHE A 35 -13.92 -10.08 24.36
N PHE A 36 -12.85 -10.52 23.70
CA PHE A 36 -12.49 -10.09 22.35
C PHE A 36 -12.76 -11.23 21.39
N ALA A 37 -13.81 -11.08 20.57
CA ALA A 37 -14.07 -12.01 19.48
C ALA A 37 -12.95 -11.89 18.44
N PHE A 38 -12.32 -13.03 18.10
CA PHE A 38 -11.33 -13.11 17.03
C PHE A 38 -12.03 -12.96 15.67
N TRP A 39 -12.22 -11.71 15.23
CA TRP A 39 -12.74 -11.41 13.90
C TRP A 39 -11.63 -11.59 12.86
N THR A 40 -11.70 -12.65 12.06
CA THR A 40 -10.76 -12.95 10.98
C THR A 40 -10.97 -12.00 9.79
N PRO A 41 -10.00 -11.13 9.44
CA PRO A 41 -10.12 -10.30 8.24
C PRO A 41 -9.72 -11.10 7.01
N ASN A 42 -10.61 -11.21 6.01
CA ASN A 42 -10.19 -11.57 4.65
C ASN A 42 -9.13 -10.55 4.18
N LYS A 43 -7.95 -11.04 3.81
CA LYS A 43 -6.72 -10.24 3.70
C LYS A 43 -6.29 -10.02 2.24
N GLU A 44 -7.25 -9.78 1.36
CA GLU A 44 -7.05 -9.60 -0.08
C GLU A 44 -7.45 -8.19 -0.56
N PHE A 45 -6.78 -7.15 -0.03
CA PHE A 45 -6.88 -5.78 -0.56
C PHE A 45 -5.52 -5.09 -0.55
N GLY A 46 -4.65 -5.48 -1.49
CA GLY A 46 -3.36 -4.84 -1.73
C GLY A 46 -3.40 -3.94 -2.97
N VAL A 47 -2.92 -2.69 -2.84
CA VAL A 47 -2.68 -1.71 -3.93
C VAL A 47 -3.91 -1.24 -4.73
N ASP A 48 -4.69 -2.13 -5.34
CA ASP A 48 -5.84 -1.80 -6.22
C ASP A 48 -6.87 -0.88 -5.55
N SER A 49 -7.01 -1.00 -4.23
CA SER A 49 -8.01 -0.29 -3.46
C SER A 49 -7.85 1.25 -3.53
N VAL A 50 -6.64 1.80 -3.67
CA VAL A 50 -6.45 3.27 -3.82
C VAL A 50 -7.11 3.79 -5.10
N THR A 51 -6.96 3.05 -6.21
CA THR A 51 -7.52 3.41 -7.51
C THR A 51 -9.05 3.48 -7.46
N ALA A 52 -9.70 2.59 -6.70
CA ALA A 52 -11.14 2.60 -6.49
C ALA A 52 -11.67 3.88 -5.80
N TRP A 53 -10.85 4.54 -4.97
CA TRP A 53 -11.24 5.80 -4.31
C TRP A 53 -11.04 7.06 -5.19
N LYS A 54 -10.25 6.98 -6.26
CA LYS A 54 -9.95 8.16 -7.12
C LYS A 54 -11.20 8.75 -7.81
N PRO A 55 -12.14 7.97 -8.39
CA PRO A 55 -13.39 8.52 -8.93
C PRO A 55 -14.24 9.23 -7.87
N LEU A 56 -14.26 8.73 -6.62
CA LEU A 56 -15.00 9.36 -5.53
C LEU A 56 -14.32 10.65 -5.04
N LEU A 57 -12.98 10.68 -4.97
CA LEU A 57 -12.20 11.89 -4.68
C LEU A 57 -12.47 12.99 -5.70
N LEU A 58 -12.42 12.66 -7.01
CA LEU A 58 -12.80 13.56 -8.09
C LEU A 58 -14.24 14.08 -7.91
N THR A 59 -15.18 13.18 -7.65
CA THR A 59 -16.62 13.52 -7.47
C THR A 59 -16.90 14.33 -6.19
N LEU A 60 -16.06 14.22 -5.16
CA LEU A 60 -16.18 14.97 -3.91
C LEU A 60 -15.62 16.39 -4.02
N LEU A 61 -14.50 16.57 -4.71
CA LEU A 61 -13.76 17.84 -4.76
C LEU A 61 -14.01 18.64 -6.06
N LYS A 62 -14.67 18.06 -7.06
CA LYS A 62 -15.08 18.77 -8.29
C LYS A 62 -15.97 19.98 -7.95
N ASP A 63 -15.65 21.11 -8.58
CA ASP A 63 -16.36 22.39 -8.50
C ASP A 63 -16.52 22.93 -7.05
N ARG A 64 -15.61 22.54 -6.13
CA ARG A 64 -15.57 22.99 -4.73
C ARG A 64 -14.30 23.79 -4.39
N PRO A 65 -14.34 24.65 -3.36
CA PRO A 65 -13.13 25.17 -2.71
C PRO A 65 -12.36 24.04 -2.01
N PRO A 66 -11.08 24.25 -1.63
CA PRO A 66 -10.29 23.29 -0.86
C PRO A 66 -11.03 22.78 0.39
N GLU A 67 -11.18 21.47 0.52
CA GLU A 67 -11.91 20.83 1.62
C GLU A 67 -10.94 20.47 2.76
N PRO A 68 -11.21 20.84 4.03
CA PRO A 68 -10.39 20.42 5.16
C PRO A 68 -10.26 18.90 5.22
N ALA A 69 -9.04 18.38 5.37
CA ALA A 69 -8.74 16.96 5.25
C ALA A 69 -9.58 16.06 6.19
N ALA A 70 -9.90 16.53 7.40
CA ALA A 70 -10.78 15.83 8.33
C ALA A 70 -12.22 15.67 7.79
N ARG A 71 -12.74 16.70 7.11
CA ARG A 71 -14.05 16.68 6.46
C ARG A 71 -14.02 15.79 5.21
N LEU A 72 -12.96 15.88 4.39
CA LEU A 72 -12.78 15.00 3.24
C LEU A 72 -12.75 13.51 3.66
N MET A 73 -12.07 13.19 4.76
CA MET A 73 -12.06 11.84 5.34
C MET A 73 -13.47 11.38 5.77
N GLN A 74 -14.26 12.25 6.42
CA GLN A 74 -15.66 11.97 6.76
C GLN A 74 -16.53 11.78 5.50
N SER A 75 -16.35 12.62 4.47
CA SER A 75 -17.02 12.55 3.17
C SER A 75 -16.74 11.22 2.45
N LEU A 76 -15.50 10.71 2.53
CA LEU A 76 -15.10 9.41 1.98
C LEU A 76 -15.73 8.23 2.74
N VAL A 77 -15.74 8.25 4.08
CA VAL A 77 -16.42 7.23 4.90
C VAL A 77 -17.92 7.18 4.57
N ALA A 78 -18.58 8.34 4.56
CA ALA A 78 -20.01 8.44 4.33
C ALA A 78 -20.41 7.91 2.94
N ARG A 79 -19.73 8.37 1.88
CA ARG A 79 -20.06 7.99 0.50
C ARG A 79 -19.51 6.63 0.08
N GLY A 80 -18.40 6.15 0.65
CA GLY A 80 -17.88 4.80 0.40
C GLY A 80 -18.89 3.73 0.74
N ASN A 81 -19.54 3.86 1.91
CA ASN A 81 -20.64 3.00 2.34
C ASN A 81 -21.87 3.07 1.40
N THR A 82 -22.11 4.20 0.73
CA THR A 82 -23.25 4.37 -0.21
C THR A 82 -22.96 3.80 -1.61
N LEU A 83 -21.69 3.57 -1.95
CA LEU A 83 -21.23 3.12 -3.27
C LEU A 83 -20.65 1.70 -3.24
N GLU A 84 -20.89 0.96 -2.16
CA GLU A 84 -20.42 -0.42 -1.92
C GLU A 84 -18.90 -0.62 -2.00
N LEU A 85 -18.11 0.46 -2.02
CA LEU A 85 -16.63 0.48 -1.99
C LEU A 85 -16.02 -0.03 -0.66
N GLY A 86 -16.86 -0.53 0.24
CA GLY A 86 -16.55 -0.79 1.64
C GLY A 86 -16.40 0.49 2.47
N GLY A 87 -16.33 0.33 3.79
CA GLY A 87 -16.07 1.44 4.70
C GLY A 87 -14.63 1.95 4.55
N PHE A 88 -14.47 3.23 4.21
CA PHE A 88 -13.17 3.87 4.04
C PHE A 88 -12.35 3.84 5.34
N ASP A 89 -11.23 3.13 5.33
CA ASP A 89 -10.20 3.22 6.38
C ASP A 89 -8.82 3.19 5.75
N TYR A 90 -8.14 4.34 5.75
CA TYR A 90 -6.79 4.48 5.22
C TYR A 90 -5.77 3.52 5.86
N LYS A 91 -6.01 3.01 7.08
CA LYS A 91 -5.16 1.99 7.72
C LYS A 91 -5.34 0.61 7.08
N ARG A 92 -6.58 0.24 6.74
CA ARG A 92 -6.88 -0.98 5.95
C ARG A 92 -6.32 -0.87 4.52
N LEU A 93 -6.28 0.35 3.97
CA LEU A 93 -5.57 0.67 2.72
C LEU A 93 -4.02 0.68 2.84
N GLY A 94 -3.46 0.37 4.02
CA GLY A 94 -2.01 0.27 4.26
C GLY A 94 -1.30 1.56 4.69
N PHE A 95 -2.01 2.68 4.82
CA PHE A 95 -1.41 3.98 5.17
C PHE A 95 -1.36 4.22 6.67
N LYS A 96 -0.20 4.68 7.17
CA LYS A 96 0.00 4.99 8.60
C LYS A 96 -0.78 6.24 9.07
N ARG A 97 -1.09 7.16 8.15
CA ARG A 97 -1.87 8.40 8.38
C ARG A 97 -2.68 8.75 7.13
N PHE A 98 -3.82 9.42 7.29
CA PHE A 98 -4.65 9.88 6.16
C PHE A 98 -3.87 10.76 5.16
N ARG A 99 -2.94 11.58 5.64
CA ARG A 99 -2.04 12.36 4.76
C ARG A 99 -1.27 11.48 3.76
N ASN A 100 -0.82 10.29 4.15
CA ASN A 100 -0.10 9.41 3.24
C ASN A 100 -1.00 8.82 2.13
N PHE A 101 -2.30 8.67 2.39
CA PHE A 101 -3.29 8.33 1.37
C PHE A 101 -3.54 9.49 0.39
N ILE A 102 -3.56 10.74 0.88
CA ILE A 102 -3.62 11.94 0.04
C ILE A 102 -2.36 12.09 -0.82
N GLU A 103 -1.17 11.84 -0.25
CA GLU A 103 0.11 11.80 -0.97
C GLU A 103 0.14 10.71 -2.06
N ALA A 104 -0.50 9.55 -1.83
CA ALA A 104 -0.66 8.50 -2.84
C ALA A 104 -1.70 8.83 -3.95
N CYS A 105 -2.45 9.92 -3.80
CA CYS A 105 -3.37 10.46 -4.81
C CYS A 105 -2.88 11.80 -5.39
N ALA A 106 -1.59 12.13 -5.22
CA ALA A 106 -1.02 13.42 -5.64
C ALA A 106 -1.08 13.68 -7.16
N ASP A 107 -1.35 12.68 -7.99
CA ASP A 107 -1.62 12.81 -9.41
C ASP A 107 -2.90 13.64 -9.70
N ILE A 108 -3.93 13.47 -8.86
CA ILE A 108 -5.21 14.20 -8.99
C ILE A 108 -5.44 15.22 -7.85
N LEU A 109 -4.72 15.10 -6.73
CA LEU A 109 -4.85 15.98 -5.57
C LEU A 109 -3.65 16.93 -5.42
N GLN A 110 -3.93 18.06 -4.78
CA GLN A 110 -2.94 18.93 -4.15
C GLN A 110 -3.40 19.24 -2.73
N TRP A 111 -2.47 19.50 -1.81
CA TRP A 111 -2.79 19.89 -0.44
C TRP A 111 -1.85 20.99 0.05
N GLU A 112 -2.39 21.81 0.93
CA GLU A 112 -1.70 22.92 1.58
C GLU A 112 -2.04 22.95 3.08
N VAL A 113 -1.40 23.84 3.84
CA VAL A 113 -1.70 24.07 5.25
C VAL A 113 -2.01 25.55 5.42
N ASP A 114 -3.19 25.86 5.95
CA ASP A 114 -3.61 27.25 6.18
C ASP A 114 -2.90 27.89 7.38
N ASN A 115 -3.13 29.20 7.57
CA ASN A 115 -2.56 29.97 8.67
C ASN A 115 -3.01 29.52 10.07
N ALA A 116 -4.01 28.62 10.18
CA ALA A 116 -4.47 28.01 11.42
C ALA A 116 -3.94 26.57 11.62
N GLY A 117 -3.12 26.06 10.69
CA GLY A 117 -2.57 24.70 10.74
C GLY A 117 -3.49 23.63 10.12
N THR A 118 -4.60 24.02 9.49
CA THR A 118 -5.53 23.08 8.84
C THR A 118 -4.95 22.59 7.53
N MET A 119 -4.83 21.26 7.37
CA MET A 119 -4.52 20.68 6.06
C MET A 119 -5.75 20.77 5.14
N LEU A 120 -5.66 21.58 4.08
CA LEU A 120 -6.69 21.74 3.05
C LEU A 120 -6.32 20.88 1.84
N VAL A 121 -7.32 20.26 1.20
CA VAL A 121 -7.13 19.38 0.04
C VAL A 121 -8.02 19.85 -1.12
N SER A 122 -7.45 19.98 -2.31
CA SER A 122 -8.18 20.33 -3.53
C SER A 122 -7.77 19.45 -4.70
N LEU A 123 -8.55 19.46 -5.77
CA LEU A 123 -8.10 18.88 -7.04
C LEU A 123 -6.92 19.70 -7.56
N ARG A 124 -5.88 19.01 -8.02
CA ARG A 124 -4.80 19.62 -8.80
C ARG A 124 -5.42 20.25 -10.04
N LYS A 125 -5.35 21.57 -10.18
CA LYS A 125 -5.85 22.25 -11.39
C LYS A 125 -5.07 21.72 -12.59
N ALA A 126 -5.77 21.35 -13.66
CA ALA A 126 -5.17 21.16 -14.98
C ALA A 126 -4.78 22.53 -15.55
N ALA A 127 -3.68 23.08 -15.03
CA ALA A 127 -3.17 24.38 -15.42
C ALA A 127 -2.65 24.32 -16.87
N ALA A 128 -3.08 25.27 -17.69
CA ALA A 128 -2.35 25.59 -18.91
C ALA A 128 -0.92 26.01 -18.50
N VAL A 129 0.09 25.42 -19.12
CA VAL A 129 1.49 25.67 -18.77
C VAL A 129 1.91 27.02 -19.34
N ASP A 130 1.79 28.06 -18.53
CA ASP A 130 2.30 29.38 -18.85
C ASP A 130 3.83 29.38 -18.67
N ASN A 131 4.54 29.16 -19.78
CA ASN A 131 5.99 28.91 -19.82
C ASN A 131 6.79 30.20 -19.57
N LYS A 132 6.86 30.66 -18.31
CA LYS A 132 7.87 31.64 -17.91
C LYS A 132 9.14 30.94 -17.44
N LEU A 133 10.07 30.72 -18.38
CA LEU A 133 11.44 30.32 -18.03
C LEU A 133 12.16 31.46 -17.30
N GLU A 134 12.39 31.29 -16.00
CA GLU A 134 13.50 31.93 -15.31
C GLU A 134 14.66 30.92 -15.23
N PRO A 135 15.90 31.28 -15.62
CA PRO A 135 17.02 30.34 -15.66
C PRO A 135 17.59 30.08 -14.26
N SER A 136 17.01 29.11 -13.56
CA SER A 136 17.55 28.62 -12.28
C SER A 136 18.58 27.51 -12.51
N ASP A 137 19.84 27.79 -12.18
CA ASP A 137 20.95 26.85 -12.31
C ASP A 137 20.77 25.56 -11.49
N GLY A 138 21.32 24.45 -12.00
CA GLY A 138 21.57 23.25 -11.19
C GLY A 138 20.35 22.45 -10.72
N ALA A 139 19.18 22.61 -11.35
CA ALA A 139 17.95 21.90 -10.97
C ALA A 139 18.06 20.36 -11.11
N SER A 140 18.50 19.69 -10.03
CA SER A 140 18.42 18.24 -9.84
C SER A 140 17.00 17.75 -10.13
N ARG A 141 16.82 16.97 -11.20
CA ARG A 141 15.53 16.37 -11.55
C ARG A 141 14.91 15.63 -10.35
N PRO A 142 13.58 15.64 -10.18
CA PRO A 142 12.91 14.78 -9.21
C PRO A 142 13.34 13.33 -9.43
N ILE A 143 13.71 12.64 -8.34
CA ILE A 143 14.05 11.22 -8.39
C ILE A 143 12.73 10.44 -8.52
N PRO A 144 12.51 9.64 -9.58
CA PRO A 144 11.28 8.88 -9.76
C PRO A 144 11.00 7.97 -8.56
N GLY A 145 9.76 7.97 -8.08
CA GLY A 145 9.35 7.14 -6.96
C GLY A 145 9.28 5.66 -7.34
N VAL A 146 10.09 4.82 -6.71
CA VAL A 146 9.96 3.36 -6.80
C VAL A 146 8.64 2.94 -6.17
N LYS A 147 7.92 1.98 -6.77
CA LYS A 147 6.76 1.38 -6.10
C LYS A 147 7.15 0.75 -4.74
N SER A 148 6.31 0.89 -3.72
CA SER A 148 6.60 0.45 -2.35
C SER A 148 6.85 -1.06 -2.24
N ASP A 149 6.09 -1.87 -2.97
CA ASP A 149 6.23 -3.32 -3.06
C ASP A 149 7.57 -3.73 -3.70
N VAL A 150 7.94 -3.10 -4.82
CA VAL A 150 9.24 -3.26 -5.48
C VAL A 150 10.37 -2.90 -4.51
N TRP A 151 10.31 -1.73 -3.89
CA TRP A 151 11.30 -1.29 -2.90
C TRP A 151 11.48 -2.31 -1.77
N ILE A 152 10.40 -2.86 -1.21
CA ILE A 152 10.48 -3.85 -0.11
C ILE A 152 11.11 -5.17 -0.57
N ALA A 153 10.92 -5.58 -1.83
CA ALA A 153 11.56 -6.79 -2.37
C ALA A 153 13.11 -6.64 -2.42
N PHE A 154 13.62 -5.50 -2.90
CA PHE A 154 15.06 -5.24 -2.98
C PHE A 154 15.70 -4.84 -1.65
N ALA A 155 15.02 -4.04 -0.84
CA ALA A 155 15.62 -3.42 0.36
C ALA A 155 15.77 -4.36 1.56
N ASN A 156 14.97 -5.43 1.63
CA ASN A 156 15.08 -6.45 2.68
C ASN A 156 16.17 -7.47 2.29
N PRO A 157 17.18 -7.76 3.13
CA PRO A 157 18.28 -8.70 2.83
C PRO A 157 17.97 -10.18 3.13
N ASP A 158 16.81 -10.49 3.74
CA ASP A 158 16.44 -11.85 4.22
C ASP A 158 16.59 -12.91 3.11
N PRO A 159 17.53 -13.87 3.19
CA PRO A 159 17.82 -14.80 2.08
C PRO A 159 16.77 -15.89 1.91
N GLU A 160 16.01 -16.22 2.97
CA GLU A 160 14.96 -17.24 2.96
C GLU A 160 13.69 -16.72 2.27
N ARG A 161 13.51 -15.39 2.27
CA ARG A 161 12.34 -14.73 1.69
C ARG A 161 12.26 -14.92 0.17
N ILE A 162 11.19 -15.54 -0.30
CA ILE A 162 10.91 -15.72 -1.72
C ILE A 162 10.49 -14.37 -2.31
N ARG A 163 11.00 -14.04 -3.51
CA ARG A 163 10.75 -12.75 -4.19
C ARG A 163 10.61 -12.92 -5.71
N TYR A 164 9.48 -12.48 -6.27
CA TYR A 164 9.25 -12.45 -7.71
C TYR A 164 8.56 -11.15 -8.14
N PHE A 165 8.76 -10.77 -9.41
CA PHE A 165 8.10 -9.65 -10.08
C PHE A 165 7.50 -10.14 -11.40
N ASN A 166 6.25 -9.80 -11.69
CA ASN A 166 5.57 -10.17 -12.93
C ASN A 166 5.82 -9.13 -14.03
N ARG A 167 6.45 -9.54 -15.14
CA ARG A 167 6.78 -8.71 -16.30
C ARG A 167 5.56 -8.10 -17.01
N ALA A 168 4.41 -8.75 -16.96
CA ALA A 168 3.20 -8.32 -17.69
C ALA A 168 2.32 -7.38 -16.85
N THR A 169 2.16 -7.66 -15.55
CA THR A 169 1.26 -6.89 -14.66
C THR A 169 1.99 -5.89 -13.75
N GLY A 170 3.31 -6.00 -13.63
CA GLY A 170 4.10 -5.20 -12.69
C GLY A 170 3.87 -5.57 -11.21
N ALA A 171 3.17 -6.67 -10.92
CA ALA A 171 2.91 -7.13 -9.57
C ALA A 171 4.18 -7.68 -8.90
N VAL A 172 4.35 -7.40 -7.61
CA VAL A 172 5.44 -7.94 -6.78
C VAL A 172 4.88 -8.96 -5.79
N PHE A 173 5.65 -10.01 -5.59
CA PHE A 173 5.36 -11.11 -4.69
C PHE A 173 6.54 -11.30 -3.75
N HIS A 174 6.33 -11.12 -2.43
CA HIS A 174 7.37 -11.35 -1.42
C HIS A 174 6.80 -11.98 -0.14
N HIS A 175 7.30 -13.15 0.26
CA HIS A 175 6.82 -13.90 1.44
C HIS A 175 7.89 -14.84 1.98
N ARG A 176 7.69 -15.45 3.15
CA ARG A 176 8.54 -16.53 3.66
C ARG A 176 8.02 -17.90 3.22
N PRO A 177 8.88 -18.93 3.07
CA PRO A 177 8.44 -20.27 2.65
C PRO A 177 7.39 -20.88 3.58
N GLU A 178 7.43 -20.50 4.86
CA GLU A 178 6.51 -20.91 5.92
C GLU A 178 5.10 -20.31 5.82
N ASP A 179 4.89 -19.27 4.99
CA ASP A 179 3.58 -18.63 4.78
C ASP A 179 2.64 -19.56 3.96
N ALA A 180 2.15 -20.63 4.59
CA ALA A 180 1.48 -21.77 3.94
C ALA A 180 0.26 -21.41 3.05
N ALA A 181 -0.38 -20.27 3.30
CA ALA A 181 -1.46 -19.73 2.45
C ALA A 181 -1.00 -19.36 1.01
N VAL A 182 0.31 -19.29 0.77
CA VAL A 182 0.90 -18.76 -0.47
C VAL A 182 1.30 -19.86 -1.47
N ALA A 183 1.13 -21.13 -1.12
CA ALA A 183 1.56 -22.29 -1.92
C ALA A 183 0.88 -22.45 -3.30
N LEU A 184 -0.16 -21.67 -3.62
CA LEU A 184 -0.91 -21.77 -4.88
C LEU A 184 -0.13 -21.29 -6.12
N ASN A 185 0.73 -20.27 -5.97
CA ASN A 185 1.35 -19.59 -7.11
C ASN A 185 2.77 -20.12 -7.39
N LYS A 186 2.84 -21.25 -8.12
CA LYS A 186 4.07 -21.56 -8.89
C LYS A 186 4.30 -20.41 -9.89
N PRO A 187 5.48 -19.76 -9.90
CA PRO A 187 5.74 -18.64 -10.81
C PRO A 187 5.59 -19.07 -12.28
N GLY A 188 4.63 -18.47 -12.98
CA GLY A 188 4.47 -18.60 -14.43
C GLY A 188 5.61 -17.94 -15.21
N PRO A 189 5.68 -18.10 -16.56
CA PRO A 189 6.81 -17.65 -17.37
C PRO A 189 7.08 -16.13 -17.30
N ASP A 190 6.08 -15.32 -16.99
CA ASP A 190 6.20 -13.86 -16.84
C ASP A 190 6.82 -13.43 -15.50
N TRP A 191 6.99 -14.33 -14.54
CA TRP A 191 7.53 -14.02 -13.22
C TRP A 191 9.06 -14.19 -13.17
N VAL A 192 9.78 -13.08 -12.97
CA VAL A 192 11.23 -13.07 -12.77
C VAL A 192 11.58 -12.99 -11.29
N ARG A 193 12.62 -13.73 -10.88
CA ARG A 193 13.17 -13.66 -9.52
C ARG A 193 13.77 -12.27 -9.26
N VAL A 194 13.44 -11.68 -8.11
CA VAL A 194 14.10 -10.46 -7.63
C VAL A 194 15.25 -10.86 -6.71
N ASP A 195 16.45 -10.42 -7.06
CA ASP A 195 17.63 -10.54 -6.19
C ASP A 195 17.62 -9.34 -5.23
N PRO A 196 17.62 -9.55 -3.89
CA PRO A 196 17.72 -8.45 -2.94
C PRO A 196 19.09 -7.78 -3.00
N VAL A 197 19.18 -6.56 -2.47
CA VAL A 197 20.48 -5.94 -2.20
C VAL A 197 21.06 -6.57 -0.93
N ASP A 198 22.16 -7.29 -1.08
CA ASP A 198 22.84 -7.98 0.01
C ASP A 198 23.11 -7.07 1.21
N GLY A 199 23.04 -7.65 2.41
CA GLY A 199 23.28 -6.90 3.65
C GLY A 199 24.69 -6.30 3.73
N SER A 200 25.69 -6.99 3.18
CA SER A 200 27.07 -6.48 3.06
C SER A 200 27.15 -5.22 2.20
N VAL A 201 26.43 -5.17 1.07
CA VAL A 201 26.37 -4.02 0.17
C VAL A 201 25.65 -2.84 0.84
N GLN A 202 24.53 -3.09 1.52
CA GLN A 202 23.79 -2.03 2.22
C GLN A 202 24.56 -1.48 3.44
N SER A 203 25.34 -2.30 4.16
CA SER A 203 26.31 -1.81 5.16
C SER A 203 27.49 -1.07 4.54
N GLY A 204 27.96 -1.48 3.35
CA GLY A 204 28.98 -0.75 2.59
C GLY A 204 28.56 0.70 2.33
N TRP A 205 27.34 0.90 1.82
CA TRP A 205 26.77 2.22 1.58
C TRP A 205 26.67 3.09 2.85
N MET A 206 26.47 2.49 4.04
CA MET A 206 26.46 3.25 5.30
C MET A 206 27.86 3.79 5.64
N LYS A 207 28.91 2.99 5.42
CA LYS A 207 30.31 3.39 5.64
C LYS A 207 30.78 4.41 4.60
N GLU A 208 30.43 4.19 3.33
CA GLU A 208 30.61 5.18 2.25
C GLU A 208 29.99 6.53 2.65
N PHE A 209 28.72 6.54 3.08
CA PHE A 209 28.03 7.77 3.47
C PHE A 209 28.67 8.52 4.66
N ILE A 210 29.31 7.81 5.59
CA ILE A 210 30.06 8.41 6.70
C ILE A 210 31.36 9.04 6.20
N ALA A 211 32.13 8.30 5.39
CA ALA A 211 33.36 8.81 4.80
C ALA A 211 33.11 10.02 3.87
N ASP A 212 31.98 10.04 3.16
CA ASP A 212 31.50 11.13 2.31
C ASP A 212 30.88 12.31 3.10
N THR A 213 30.86 12.28 4.44
CA THR A 213 30.18 13.31 5.27
C THR A 213 31.06 13.87 6.39
N ASP A 214 31.51 15.11 6.19
CA ASP A 214 32.25 15.90 7.18
C ASP A 214 31.62 15.87 8.58
N GLY A 215 32.46 15.65 9.60
CA GLY A 215 32.06 15.67 11.01
C GLY A 215 31.36 14.40 11.51
N LEU A 216 31.35 13.31 10.73
CA LEU A 216 30.98 11.98 11.20
C LEU A 216 32.22 11.08 11.39
N ASP A 217 32.13 10.17 12.36
CA ASP A 217 33.14 9.16 12.69
C ASP A 217 32.45 7.78 12.73
N GLU A 218 33.02 6.76 12.08
CA GLU A 218 32.47 5.40 12.08
C GLU A 218 32.38 4.82 13.50
N ALA A 219 33.30 5.20 14.41
CA ALA A 219 33.29 4.74 15.80
C ALA A 219 32.06 5.20 16.59
N ALA A 220 31.37 6.27 16.15
CA ALA A 220 30.11 6.72 16.74
C ALA A 220 28.89 5.84 16.36
N PHE A 221 29.07 4.89 15.42
CA PHE A 221 28.00 4.07 14.85
C PHE A 221 28.25 2.56 15.07
N PRO A 222 28.22 2.06 16.31
CA PRO A 222 28.54 0.66 16.62
C PRO A 222 27.61 -0.37 15.95
N MET A 223 26.42 0.04 15.49
CA MET A 223 25.52 -0.83 14.72
C MET A 223 26.10 -1.27 13.37
N LEU A 224 27.14 -0.61 12.85
CA LEU A 224 27.81 -0.97 11.60
C LEU A 224 28.67 -2.24 11.69
N GLN A 225 28.93 -2.72 12.90
CA GLN A 225 29.59 -4.01 13.14
C GLN A 225 28.59 -5.18 13.23
N LEU A 226 27.28 -4.89 13.15
CA LEU A 226 26.22 -5.90 13.15
C LEU A 226 25.89 -6.32 11.70
N PRO A 227 25.48 -7.59 11.47
CA PRO A 227 24.91 -8.00 10.18
C PRO A 227 23.70 -7.14 9.83
N TYR A 228 23.70 -6.56 8.63
CA TYR A 228 22.69 -5.60 8.19
C TYR A 228 21.27 -6.17 8.24
N ARG A 229 20.35 -5.38 8.83
CA ARG A 229 18.90 -5.63 8.83
C ARG A 229 18.13 -4.31 8.68
N THR A 230 16.82 -4.39 8.47
CA THR A 230 15.95 -3.20 8.35
C THR A 230 16.04 -2.30 9.59
N GLU A 231 16.19 -2.93 10.75
CA GLU A 231 16.32 -2.33 12.08
C GLU A 231 17.65 -1.57 12.19
N VAL A 232 18.77 -2.17 11.76
CA VAL A 232 20.09 -1.52 11.71
C VAL A 232 20.04 -0.24 10.88
N ASN A 233 19.35 -0.24 9.74
CA ASN A 233 19.12 0.98 8.96
C ASN A 233 18.24 2.01 9.69
N ALA A 234 17.21 1.58 10.43
CA ALA A 234 16.36 2.51 11.19
C ALA A 234 17.16 3.19 12.32
N ASP A 235 17.95 2.42 13.07
CA ASP A 235 18.80 2.93 14.15
C ASP A 235 19.93 3.81 13.62
N PHE A 236 20.58 3.44 12.52
CA PHE A 236 21.57 4.29 11.85
C PHE A 236 20.95 5.62 11.37
N THR A 237 19.80 5.56 10.68
CA THR A 237 19.09 6.77 10.22
C THR A 237 18.72 7.71 11.37
N LYS A 238 18.40 7.15 12.55
CA LYS A 238 18.12 7.88 13.79
C LYS A 238 19.39 8.46 14.41
N ALA A 239 20.47 7.68 14.49
CA ALA A 239 21.76 8.11 15.06
C ALA A 239 22.41 9.25 14.28
N LEU A 240 22.24 9.27 12.95
CA LEU A 240 22.69 10.36 12.07
C LEU A 240 22.04 11.73 12.35
N GLY A 241 20.95 11.79 13.13
CA GLY A 241 20.28 13.04 13.50
C GLY A 241 19.91 13.90 12.28
N ALA A 242 20.50 15.10 12.20
CA ALA A 242 20.30 16.02 11.08
C ALA A 242 20.70 15.42 9.71
N ASN A 243 21.73 14.58 9.67
CA ASN A 243 22.19 13.92 8.44
C ASN A 243 21.29 12.75 8.00
N GLY A 244 20.34 12.29 8.82
CA GLY A 244 19.44 11.17 8.47
C GLY A 244 18.60 11.42 7.20
N LYS A 245 18.27 12.69 6.89
CA LYS A 245 17.63 13.07 5.61
C LYS A 245 18.57 12.92 4.41
N ARG A 246 19.85 13.30 4.55
CA ARG A 246 20.88 13.13 3.51
C ARG A 246 21.11 11.65 3.22
N TRP A 247 21.26 10.83 4.27
CA TRP A 247 21.35 9.36 4.15
C TRP A 247 20.14 8.76 3.44
N THR A 248 18.92 9.18 3.80
CA THR A 248 17.70 8.69 3.14
C THR A 248 17.72 8.97 1.64
N LYS A 249 18.15 10.17 1.21
CA LYS A 249 18.32 10.50 -0.22
C LYS A 249 19.42 9.66 -0.88
N TYR A 250 20.57 9.51 -0.23
CA TYR A 250 21.72 8.74 -0.71
C TYR A 250 21.36 7.27 -0.95
N ARG A 251 20.81 6.59 0.07
CA ARG A 251 20.36 5.19 -0.04
C ARG A 251 19.24 5.01 -1.06
N THR A 252 18.34 6.00 -1.21
CA THR A 252 17.30 5.97 -2.26
C THR A 252 17.90 6.00 -3.66
N HIS A 253 18.94 6.82 -3.88
CA HIS A 253 19.65 6.86 -5.16
C HIS A 253 20.33 5.52 -5.47
N LYS A 254 21.18 5.01 -4.55
CA LYS A 254 21.88 3.71 -4.69
C LYS A 254 20.90 2.54 -4.94
N MET A 255 19.77 2.52 -4.24
CA MET A 255 18.73 1.50 -4.42
C MET A 255 18.10 1.58 -5.82
N ILE A 256 17.82 2.79 -6.32
CA ILE A 256 17.28 2.99 -7.69
C ILE A 256 18.28 2.56 -8.76
N GLU A 257 19.58 2.81 -8.58
CA GLU A 257 20.62 2.33 -9.48
C GLU A 257 20.62 0.80 -9.59
N VAL A 258 20.53 0.09 -8.46
CA VAL A 258 20.46 -1.38 -8.44
C VAL A 258 19.16 -1.89 -9.07
N ILE A 259 18.01 -1.30 -8.76
CA ILE A 259 16.71 -1.69 -9.33
C ILE A 259 16.70 -1.50 -10.85
N CYS A 260 17.15 -0.35 -11.35
CA CYS A 260 17.25 -0.07 -12.79
C CYS A 260 18.36 -0.87 -13.49
N SER A 261 19.37 -1.36 -12.76
CA SER A 261 20.36 -2.31 -13.28
C SER A 261 19.78 -3.72 -13.41
N TRP A 262 19.12 -4.23 -12.36
CA TRP A 262 18.38 -5.49 -12.39
C TRP A 262 17.34 -5.51 -13.51
N ALA A 263 16.55 -4.44 -13.65
CA ALA A 263 15.47 -4.33 -14.64
C ALA A 263 15.96 -4.57 -16.07
N ARG A 264 17.01 -3.83 -16.48
CA ARG A 264 17.66 -3.97 -17.79
C ARG A 264 18.21 -5.38 -17.99
N ARG A 265 18.86 -5.95 -16.96
CA ARG A 265 19.44 -7.31 -16.98
C ARG A 265 18.37 -8.41 -17.14
N VAL A 266 17.16 -8.21 -16.63
CA VAL A 266 16.05 -9.19 -16.73
C VAL A 266 14.97 -8.83 -17.75
N GLY A 267 15.17 -7.80 -18.59
CA GLY A 267 14.20 -7.40 -19.61
C GLY A 267 12.88 -6.86 -19.06
N VAL A 268 12.90 -6.21 -17.90
CA VAL A 268 11.77 -5.44 -17.35
C VAL A 268 11.93 -3.98 -17.72
N ASP A 269 10.85 -3.35 -18.21
CA ASP A 269 10.82 -1.89 -18.42
C ASP A 269 10.92 -1.17 -17.05
N PRO A 270 11.93 -0.29 -16.84
CA PRO A 270 12.02 0.53 -15.64
C PRO A 270 10.78 1.36 -15.33
N SER A 271 9.95 1.71 -16.32
CA SER A 271 8.69 2.46 -16.11
C SER A 271 7.69 1.73 -15.21
N MET A 272 7.73 0.39 -15.18
CA MET A 272 6.87 -0.45 -14.34
C MET A 272 7.32 -0.50 -12.87
N LEU A 273 8.59 -0.17 -12.61
CA LEU A 273 9.23 -0.22 -11.29
C LEU A 273 9.27 1.16 -10.64
N CYS A 274 9.53 2.16 -11.47
CA CYS A 274 9.55 3.58 -11.15
C CYS A 274 8.54 4.28 -12.05
N PRO A 275 7.24 4.33 -11.69
CA PRO A 275 6.23 5.03 -12.47
C PRO A 275 6.68 6.46 -12.75
N ALA A 276 6.84 6.78 -14.03
CA ALA A 276 7.13 8.15 -14.43
C ALA A 276 5.97 9.05 -13.99
N GLU A 277 6.28 10.23 -13.44
CA GLU A 277 5.27 11.30 -13.34
C GLU A 277 4.76 11.56 -14.75
N SER A 278 3.49 11.25 -15.02
CA SER A 278 3.00 10.92 -16.36
C SER A 278 3.37 11.96 -17.42
N ALA A 279 4.42 11.67 -18.19
CA ALA A 279 4.77 12.42 -19.38
C ALA A 279 3.63 12.24 -20.38
N SER A 280 2.75 13.23 -20.48
CA SER A 280 1.51 13.16 -21.24
C SER A 280 1.79 12.78 -22.69
N SER A 281 1.41 11.56 -23.08
CA SER A 281 1.78 11.01 -24.37
C SER A 281 1.04 11.75 -25.48
N LEU A 282 1.78 12.51 -26.30
CA LEU A 282 1.26 13.37 -27.35
C LEU A 282 0.74 12.55 -28.54
N ALA A 283 -0.49 12.05 -28.43
CA ALA A 283 -1.26 11.58 -29.58
C ALA A 283 -1.75 12.77 -30.43
N PRO A 284 -1.68 12.73 -31.78
CA PRO A 284 -2.10 13.85 -32.62
C PRO A 284 -3.62 14.08 -32.57
N VAL A 285 -4.03 15.33 -32.29
CA VAL A 285 -5.45 15.72 -32.26
C VAL A 285 -5.95 16.04 -33.66
N ALA A 286 -6.92 15.26 -34.15
CA ALA A 286 -7.69 15.58 -35.36
C ALA A 286 -8.67 16.76 -35.11
N PRO A 287 -9.01 17.56 -36.13
CA PRO A 287 -9.67 18.85 -35.92
C PRO A 287 -11.15 18.75 -35.52
N ARG A 288 -11.42 19.12 -34.26
CA ARG A 288 -12.56 19.93 -33.76
C ARG A 288 -13.83 19.97 -34.63
N ALA A 289 -14.85 19.24 -34.21
CA ALA A 289 -16.25 19.48 -34.59
C ALA A 289 -16.96 20.42 -33.59
N GLU A 290 -18.13 20.95 -33.96
CA GLU A 290 -18.82 22.05 -33.26
C GLU A 290 -19.73 21.63 -32.08
N PRO A 291 -20.03 22.54 -31.13
CA PRO A 291 -20.89 22.26 -29.99
C PRO A 291 -22.39 22.33 -30.33
N SER A 292 -23.10 21.20 -30.19
CA SER A 292 -24.56 21.14 -30.34
C SER A 292 -25.30 21.41 -29.01
N PRO A 293 -26.18 22.42 -28.90
CA PRO A 293 -26.99 22.66 -27.70
C PRO A 293 -28.22 21.73 -27.68
N GLY A 294 -28.39 20.94 -26.61
CA GLY A 294 -29.44 19.91 -26.59
C GLY A 294 -29.60 19.16 -25.27
N THR A 295 -29.64 19.88 -24.13
CA THR A 295 -29.78 19.27 -22.80
C THR A 295 -31.15 18.61 -22.63
N LEU A 296 -31.26 17.32 -22.99
CA LEU A 296 -32.50 16.54 -22.93
C LEU A 296 -33.23 16.72 -21.60
N SER A 297 -34.55 16.87 -21.64
CA SER A 297 -35.36 16.99 -20.42
C SER A 297 -35.21 15.73 -19.55
N PRO A 298 -35.36 15.82 -18.21
CA PRO A 298 -35.24 14.66 -17.33
C PRO A 298 -36.17 13.50 -17.74
N ARG A 299 -37.37 13.81 -18.26
CA ARG A 299 -38.31 12.82 -18.79
C ARG A 299 -37.80 12.11 -20.06
N HIS A 300 -37.15 12.82 -20.99
CA HIS A 300 -36.52 12.21 -22.16
C HIS A 300 -35.28 11.37 -21.79
N ARG A 301 -34.53 11.77 -20.76
CA ARG A 301 -33.43 10.95 -20.21
C ARG A 301 -33.96 9.68 -19.55
N ALA A 302 -35.03 9.77 -18.77
CA ALA A 302 -35.68 8.61 -18.17
C ALA A 302 -36.22 7.63 -19.21
N MET A 303 -36.88 8.12 -20.28
CA MET A 303 -37.32 7.26 -21.39
C MET A 303 -36.13 6.54 -22.05
N LYS A 304 -35.08 7.26 -22.47
CA LYS A 304 -33.89 6.63 -23.06
C LYS A 304 -33.15 5.62 -22.16
N LEU A 305 -33.35 5.68 -20.85
CA LEU A 305 -32.82 4.68 -19.91
C LEU A 305 -33.74 3.47 -19.78
N MET A 306 -35.06 3.63 -19.92
CA MET A 306 -36.01 2.50 -20.00
C MET A 306 -35.93 1.80 -21.35
N ASP A 307 -35.79 2.55 -22.45
CA ASP A 307 -35.59 2.04 -23.82
C ASP A 307 -34.28 1.23 -23.98
N ALA A 308 -33.41 1.24 -22.98
CA ALA A 308 -32.11 0.56 -22.95
C ALA A 308 -32.06 -0.64 -21.99
N LEU A 309 -33.16 -0.94 -21.27
CA LEU A 309 -33.32 -2.13 -20.44
C LEU A 309 -34.06 -3.22 -21.22
N THR A 310 -33.75 -4.48 -20.92
CA THR A 310 -34.54 -5.62 -21.41
C THR A 310 -35.84 -5.79 -20.61
N GLU A 311 -36.84 -6.44 -21.21
CA GLU A 311 -38.13 -6.69 -20.55
C GLU A 311 -37.98 -7.51 -19.25
N ASP A 312 -36.97 -8.38 -19.19
CA ASP A 312 -36.61 -9.14 -17.99
C ASP A 312 -36.14 -8.21 -16.87
N GLU A 313 -35.15 -7.33 -17.13
CA GLU A 313 -34.65 -6.32 -16.17
C GLU A 313 -35.75 -5.32 -15.74
N ILE A 314 -36.65 -4.95 -16.67
CA ILE A 314 -37.81 -4.10 -16.37
C ILE A 314 -38.73 -4.81 -15.36
N SER A 315 -39.03 -6.09 -15.58
CA SER A 315 -39.92 -6.88 -14.73
C SER A 315 -39.30 -7.30 -13.39
N SER A 316 -38.04 -7.71 -13.38
CA SER A 316 -37.32 -8.24 -12.22
C SER A 316 -36.82 -7.15 -11.28
N THR A 317 -36.51 -5.96 -11.80
CA THR A 317 -35.73 -4.95 -11.07
C THR A 317 -36.39 -3.58 -11.09
N LEU A 318 -36.80 -3.05 -12.25
CA LEU A 318 -37.37 -1.70 -12.32
C LEU A 318 -38.76 -1.61 -11.67
N ILE A 319 -39.67 -2.55 -11.98
CA ILE A 319 -41.04 -2.55 -11.46
C ILE A 319 -41.07 -2.72 -9.92
N PRO A 320 -40.36 -3.69 -9.29
CA PRO A 320 -40.32 -3.82 -7.84
C PRO A 320 -39.73 -2.61 -7.12
N LEU A 321 -38.68 -1.98 -7.69
CA LEU A 321 -38.09 -0.75 -7.17
C LEU A 321 -39.10 0.41 -7.19
N MET A 322 -39.77 0.61 -8.33
CA MET A 322 -40.77 1.67 -8.49
C MET A 322 -41.98 1.46 -7.59
N ALA A 323 -42.46 0.23 -7.44
CA ALA A 323 -43.55 -0.11 -6.50
C ALA A 323 -43.16 0.21 -5.04
N SER A 324 -41.93 -0.14 -4.65
CA SER A 324 -41.39 0.17 -3.32
C SER A 324 -41.30 1.68 -3.06
N ILE A 325 -40.81 2.45 -4.02
CA ILE A 325 -40.74 3.92 -3.95
C ILE A 325 -42.14 4.54 -3.84
N ILE A 326 -43.13 4.02 -4.57
CA ILE A 326 -44.53 4.48 -4.51
C ILE A 326 -45.14 4.17 -3.15
N MET A 327 -44.98 2.96 -2.61
CA MET A 327 -45.50 2.59 -1.28
C MET A 327 -44.88 3.44 -0.17
N VAL A 328 -43.56 3.62 -0.16
CA VAL A 328 -42.86 4.50 0.82
C VAL A 328 -43.33 5.95 0.73
N LYS A 329 -43.77 6.41 -0.45
CA LYS A 329 -44.31 7.76 -0.66
C LYS A 329 -45.81 7.86 -0.32
N ALA A 330 -46.58 6.78 -0.40
CA ALA A 330 -47.99 6.74 -0.02
C ALA A 330 -48.22 6.63 1.50
N HIS A 331 -47.19 6.27 2.26
CA HIS A 331 -47.17 6.30 3.73
C HIS A 331 -46.57 7.61 4.30
N ARG A 332 -46.74 8.74 3.59
CA ARG A 332 -46.32 10.09 3.99
C ARG A 332 -47.37 11.14 3.63
#